data_AF-A0A023G1S3-F1
#
_entry.id   AF-A0A023G1S3-F1
#
_cell.length_a   1.000
_cell.length_b   1.000
_cell.length_c   1.000
_cell.angle_alpha   90.00
_cell.angle_beta   90.00
_cell.angle_gamma   90.00
#
_symmetry.space_group_name_H-M   'P 1'
#
loop_
_entity.id
_entity.type
_entity.pdbx_description
1 polymer ?
#
loop_
_entity_poly.entity_id
_entity_poly.type
_entity_poly.pdbx_seq_one_letter_code
_entity_poly.pdbx_strand_id
1 'polypeptide(L)'
;WCLRQDDDGNLHYRVLNIPNADLPCPNFGGSQTECRSRKRRRLEVAPPLAEKNEELLRDYFQLGVDLESLYTEWCRVDPTFRATASYLPGIRVLRQEPLEALMAFICSSNNNITRISSMVEKLCTMYGTKIFEGKEGSFYAFPTASQMNQEGVEVKLREAGFGYRAKYVHGTAKVLSSRGPLWLPSLRGAPYTEAHRQLMELPGVGAKVADCVCLMALDKSEAVPVDVHVWRMATQHYLPHLRSLKNLSAVAYKEIGDHFRERFGCYAGWAQSVLFTSDLRRHTKANSHRCEDSEELKVAS
;
A
#
# COMPACT_ATOMS: atom_id res chain seq x y z
N TRP A 1 1.12 -2.55 -18.01
CA TRP A 1 0.87 -3.93 -18.48
C TRP A 1 -0.61 -4.21 -18.30
N CYS A 2 -1.14 -5.28 -18.90
CA CYS A 2 -2.47 -5.79 -18.55
C CYS A 2 -2.31 -7.05 -17.69
N LEU A 3 -3.06 -7.17 -16.61
CA LEU A 3 -3.02 -8.30 -15.68
C LEU A 3 -4.41 -8.93 -15.57
N ARG A 4 -4.46 -10.26 -15.53
CA ARG A 4 -5.67 -11.05 -15.27
C ARG A 4 -5.30 -12.23 -14.38
N GLN A 5 -6.14 -12.52 -13.40
CA GLN A 5 -6.06 -13.77 -12.65
C GLN A 5 -7.13 -14.74 -13.17
N ASP A 6 -6.78 -16.02 -13.31
CA ASP A 6 -7.75 -17.09 -13.60
C ASP A 6 -8.29 -17.74 -12.32
N ASP A 7 -9.24 -18.66 -12.47
CA ASP A 7 -9.92 -19.33 -11.35
C ASP A 7 -8.98 -20.29 -10.58
N ASP A 8 -7.90 -20.75 -11.22
CA ASP A 8 -6.86 -21.57 -10.63
C ASP A 8 -5.81 -20.72 -9.86
N GLY A 9 -5.98 -19.39 -9.87
CA GLY A 9 -5.12 -18.45 -9.16
C GLY A 9 -3.86 -18.03 -9.92
N ASN A 10 -3.68 -18.46 -11.17
CA ASN A 10 -2.54 -18.08 -11.99
C ASN A 10 -2.66 -16.60 -12.42
N LEU A 11 -1.53 -15.89 -12.39
CA LEU A 11 -1.42 -14.51 -12.84
C LEU A 11 -0.95 -14.46 -14.30
N HIS A 12 -1.85 -14.08 -15.19
CA HIS A 12 -1.59 -13.83 -16.60
C HIS A 12 -1.25 -12.35 -16.80
N TYR A 13 -0.20 -12.06 -17.56
CA TYR A 13 0.16 -10.69 -17.91
C TYR A 13 0.47 -10.51 -19.39
N ARG A 14 0.13 -9.33 -19.92
CA ARG A 14 0.52 -8.88 -21.25
C ARG A 14 1.31 -7.58 -21.14
N VAL A 15 2.52 -7.60 -21.69
CA VAL A 15 3.35 -6.38 -21.81
C VAL A 15 2.86 -5.60 -23.03
N LEU A 16 2.51 -4.32 -22.82
CA LEU A 16 2.19 -3.40 -23.90
C LEU A 16 3.51 -2.89 -24.48
N ASN A 17 3.66 -2.97 -25.80
CA ASN A 17 4.89 -2.53 -26.46
C ASN A 17 4.89 -0.99 -26.49
N ILE A 18 5.72 -0.37 -25.66
CA ILE A 18 5.81 1.10 -25.55
C ILE A 18 6.92 1.58 -26.51
N PRO A 19 6.60 2.36 -27.55
CA PRO A 19 7.59 2.90 -28.45
C PRO A 19 8.29 4.10 -27.80
N ASN A 20 9.14 3.84 -26.80
CA ASN A 20 10.23 4.70 -26.28
C ASN A 20 10.74 4.09 -24.96
N ALA A 21 11.93 3.49 -24.99
CA ALA A 21 12.47 2.68 -23.89
C ALA A 21 13.19 3.49 -22.78
N ASP A 22 13.23 4.81 -22.86
CA ASP A 22 13.94 5.67 -21.90
C ASP A 22 13.05 6.17 -20.75
N LEU A 23 12.15 5.32 -20.27
CA LEU A 23 11.43 5.61 -19.02
C LEU A 23 12.32 5.20 -17.84
N PRO A 24 12.46 6.04 -16.79
CA PRO A 24 13.17 5.65 -15.59
C PRO A 24 12.46 4.42 -15.01
N CYS A 25 13.08 3.25 -15.16
CA CYS A 25 12.69 2.07 -14.42
C CYS A 25 12.79 2.42 -12.93
N PRO A 26 11.81 2.06 -12.08
CA PRO A 26 11.98 2.19 -10.65
C PRO A 26 13.29 1.47 -10.28
N ASN A 27 14.19 2.16 -9.58
CA ASN A 27 15.41 1.56 -9.08
C ASN A 27 15.02 0.50 -8.03
N PHE A 28 14.75 -0.72 -8.48
CA PHE A 28 14.62 -1.88 -7.62
C PHE A 28 16.01 -2.23 -7.11
N GLY A 29 16.42 -1.57 -6.03
CA GLY A 29 17.59 -1.96 -5.26
C GLY A 29 17.35 -3.36 -4.70
N GLY A 30 17.91 -4.37 -5.33
CA GLY A 30 17.94 -5.73 -4.81
C GLY A 30 18.74 -5.74 -3.51
N SER A 31 18.06 -6.01 -2.39
CA SER A 31 18.73 -6.33 -1.12
C SER A 31 19.12 -7.81 -1.18
N GLN A 32 20.31 -8.10 -1.71
CA GLN A 32 20.95 -9.40 -1.46
C GLN A 32 21.63 -9.37 -0.10
N THR A 33 21.07 -10.05 0.88
CA THR A 33 21.75 -10.46 2.09
C THR A 33 22.70 -11.62 1.74
N GLU A 34 23.97 -11.32 1.45
CA GLU A 34 24.99 -12.36 1.27
C GLU A 34 25.84 -12.57 2.54
N CYS A 35 25.76 -13.79 3.05
CA CYS A 35 26.78 -14.40 3.90
C CYS A 35 28.00 -14.73 3.03
N ARG A 36 29.18 -14.23 3.42
CA ARG A 36 30.42 -14.27 2.64
C ARG A 36 30.87 -15.70 2.32
N SER A 37 30.91 -16.06 1.04
CA SER A 37 31.86 -17.06 0.53
C SER A 37 32.36 -16.68 -0.87
N ARG A 38 33.69 -16.60 -1.00
CA ARG A 38 34.38 -16.20 -2.24
C ARG A 38 34.14 -17.25 -3.34
N LYS A 39 33.41 -16.89 -4.41
CA LYS A 39 33.43 -17.62 -5.68
C LYS A 39 33.54 -16.67 -6.87
N ARG A 40 34.28 -17.14 -7.87
CA ARG A 40 34.75 -16.47 -9.10
C ARG A 40 33.64 -15.67 -9.80
N ARG A 41 33.95 -14.41 -10.16
CA ARG A 41 33.17 -13.55 -11.05
C ARG A 41 32.92 -14.27 -12.39
N ARG A 42 31.70 -14.77 -12.58
CA ARG A 42 31.16 -15.11 -13.90
C ARG A 42 30.59 -13.81 -14.46
N LEU A 43 30.90 -13.47 -15.71
CA LEU A 43 30.24 -12.37 -16.42
C LEU A 43 28.75 -12.72 -16.50
N GLU A 44 27.91 -12.03 -15.73
CA GLU A 44 26.46 -12.18 -15.79
C GLU A 44 25.97 -11.54 -17.09
N VAL A 45 25.46 -12.38 -17.98
CA VAL A 45 24.71 -11.95 -19.16
C VAL A 45 23.39 -11.40 -18.65
N ALA A 46 23.04 -10.16 -19.03
CA ALA A 46 21.78 -9.55 -18.62
C ALA A 46 20.59 -10.42 -19.09
N PRO A 47 19.59 -10.67 -18.22
CA PRO A 47 18.46 -11.52 -18.58
C PRO A 47 17.65 -10.91 -19.74
N PRO A 48 17.05 -11.74 -20.61
CA PRO A 48 16.06 -11.31 -21.59
C PRO A 48 14.98 -10.40 -20.98
N LEU A 49 14.46 -9.44 -21.76
CA LEU A 49 13.44 -8.48 -21.30
C LEU A 49 12.19 -9.16 -20.69
N ALA A 50 11.81 -10.33 -21.19
CA ALA A 50 10.72 -11.13 -20.65
C ALA A 50 10.99 -11.62 -19.22
N GLU A 51 12.20 -12.10 -18.94
CA GLU A 51 12.63 -12.55 -17.61
C GLU A 51 12.68 -11.36 -16.63
N LYS A 52 13.21 -10.20 -17.04
CA LYS A 52 13.19 -8.97 -16.23
C LYS A 52 11.76 -8.55 -15.85
N ASN A 53 10.80 -8.71 -16.77
CA ASN A 53 9.41 -8.41 -16.49
C ASN A 53 8.78 -9.42 -15.50
N GLU A 54 9.11 -10.71 -15.64
CA GLU A 54 8.65 -11.72 -14.69
C GLU A 54 9.21 -11.45 -13.28
N GLU A 55 10.50 -11.15 -13.16
CA GLU A 55 11.14 -10.79 -11.89
C GLU A 55 10.46 -9.58 -11.23
N LEU A 56 10.12 -8.55 -12.01
CA LEU A 56 9.40 -7.38 -11.52
C LEU A 56 8.02 -7.73 -10.96
N LEU A 57 7.26 -8.62 -11.59
CA LEU A 57 5.97 -9.07 -11.06
C LEU A 57 6.14 -9.94 -9.82
N ARG A 58 7.12 -10.84 -9.84
CA ARG A 58 7.44 -11.68 -8.68
C ARG A 58 7.78 -10.83 -7.46
N ASP A 59 8.54 -9.74 -7.65
CA ASP A 59 8.84 -8.76 -6.60
C ASP A 59 7.58 -7.97 -6.18
N TYR A 60 6.85 -7.40 -7.15
CA TYR A 60 5.69 -6.55 -6.88
C TYR A 60 4.56 -7.29 -6.12
N PHE A 61 4.28 -8.54 -6.50
CA PHE A 61 3.31 -9.41 -5.82
C PHE A 61 3.91 -10.22 -4.66
N GLN A 62 5.22 -10.07 -4.41
CA GLN A 62 5.98 -10.78 -3.38
C GLN A 62 5.84 -12.29 -3.45
N LEU A 63 5.88 -12.87 -4.65
CA LEU A 63 5.61 -14.29 -4.90
C LEU A 63 6.64 -15.25 -4.28
N GLY A 64 7.78 -14.73 -3.80
CA GLY A 64 8.75 -15.50 -3.03
C GLY A 64 8.33 -15.78 -1.57
N VAL A 65 7.30 -15.09 -1.06
CA VAL A 65 6.75 -15.35 0.27
C VAL A 65 5.76 -16.50 0.20
N ASP A 66 5.97 -17.54 1.01
CA ASP A 66 5.05 -18.67 1.14
C ASP A 66 3.79 -18.25 1.92
N LEU A 67 2.76 -17.87 1.17
CA LEU A 67 1.50 -17.40 1.72
C LEU A 67 0.68 -18.51 2.39
N GLU A 68 0.80 -19.75 1.91
CA GLU A 68 0.03 -20.89 2.42
C GLU A 68 0.49 -21.26 3.84
N SER A 69 1.81 -21.29 4.05
CA SER A 69 2.40 -21.47 5.38
C SER A 69 1.98 -20.36 6.34
N LEU A 70 1.98 -19.09 5.88
CA LEU A 70 1.50 -17.97 6.69
C LEU A 70 0.03 -18.11 7.08
N TYR A 71 -0.85 -18.43 6.12
CA TYR A 71 -2.27 -18.64 6.38
C TYR A 71 -2.51 -19.79 7.37
N THR A 72 -1.78 -20.90 7.20
CA THR A 72 -1.84 -22.06 8.12
C THR A 72 -1.50 -21.64 9.55
N GLU A 73 -0.41 -20.90 9.73
CA GLU A 73 0.04 -20.45 11.04
C GLU A 73 -0.94 -19.43 11.66
N TRP A 74 -1.39 -18.43 10.89
CA TRP A 74 -2.34 -17.44 11.39
C TRP A 74 -3.69 -18.05 11.77
N CYS A 75 -4.18 -19.04 11.01
CA CYS A 75 -5.37 -19.80 11.37
C CYS A 75 -5.17 -20.58 12.68
N ARG A 76 -3.96 -21.10 12.91
CA ARG A 76 -3.60 -21.84 14.14
C ARG A 76 -3.68 -20.97 15.38
N VAL A 77 -3.15 -19.74 15.31
CA VAL A 77 -3.03 -18.83 16.47
C VAL A 77 -4.23 -17.92 16.67
N ASP A 78 -5.12 -17.77 15.69
CA ASP A 78 -6.26 -16.87 15.77
C ASP A 78 -7.57 -17.41 15.14
N PRO A 79 -8.63 -17.63 15.96
CA PRO A 79 -9.92 -18.08 15.46
C PRO A 79 -10.64 -17.08 14.54
N THR A 80 -10.48 -15.77 14.76
CA THR A 80 -11.11 -14.73 13.92
C THR A 80 -10.47 -14.69 12.53
N PHE A 81 -9.15 -14.87 12.46
CA PHE A 81 -8.40 -15.05 11.23
C PHE A 81 -8.83 -16.33 10.51
N ARG A 82 -8.91 -17.46 11.22
CA ARG A 82 -9.37 -18.74 10.65
C ARG A 82 -10.75 -18.62 9.98
N ALA A 83 -11.70 -17.96 10.65
CA ALA A 83 -13.01 -17.71 10.08
C ALA A 83 -12.90 -16.86 8.80
N THR A 84 -12.08 -15.81 8.82
CA THR A 84 -11.86 -14.94 7.66
C THR A 84 -11.20 -15.67 6.48
N ALA A 85 -10.17 -16.47 6.75
CA ALA A 85 -9.39 -17.17 5.74
C ALA A 85 -10.24 -18.13 4.89
N SER A 86 -11.32 -18.69 5.45
CA SER A 86 -12.20 -19.64 4.77
C SER A 86 -12.92 -19.07 3.53
N TYR A 87 -13.11 -17.75 3.45
CA TYR A 87 -13.76 -17.09 2.32
C TYR A 87 -12.93 -15.94 1.72
N LEU A 88 -11.73 -15.69 2.26
CA LEU A 88 -10.75 -14.73 1.74
C LEU A 88 -9.34 -15.35 1.64
N PRO A 89 -9.18 -16.43 0.84
CA PRO A 89 -7.84 -16.96 0.56
C PRO A 89 -7.06 -16.01 -0.36
N GLY A 90 -5.73 -16.11 -0.33
CA GLY A 90 -4.87 -15.52 -1.37
C GLY A 90 -4.63 -14.02 -1.30
N ILE A 91 -5.03 -13.33 -0.21
CA ILE A 91 -4.76 -11.90 -0.06
C ILE A 91 -3.28 -11.67 0.24
N ARG A 92 -2.63 -10.86 -0.61
CA ARG A 92 -1.20 -10.50 -0.51
C ARG A 92 -1.02 -9.00 -0.33
N VAL A 93 0.08 -8.62 0.30
CA VAL A 93 0.53 -7.22 0.35
C VAL A 93 1.46 -6.97 -0.82
N LEU A 94 1.19 -5.92 -1.61
CA LEU A 94 2.04 -5.52 -2.73
C LEU A 94 3.30 -4.82 -2.23
N ARG A 95 4.40 -4.96 -2.96
CA ARG A 95 5.66 -4.25 -2.74
C ARG A 95 5.76 -3.04 -3.68
N GLN A 96 5.12 -1.96 -3.29
CA GLN A 96 4.95 -0.76 -4.11
C GLN A 96 6.22 0.11 -4.12
N GLU A 97 6.30 1.01 -5.10
CA GLU A 97 7.33 2.04 -5.16
C GLU A 97 7.13 3.04 -3.99
N PRO A 98 8.18 3.35 -3.20
CA PRO A 98 8.03 4.16 -1.98
C PRO A 98 7.42 5.56 -2.17
N LEU A 99 7.79 6.31 -3.22
CA LEU A 99 7.27 7.65 -3.44
C LEU A 99 5.78 7.62 -3.81
N GLU A 100 5.40 6.74 -4.73
CA GLU A 100 4.01 6.52 -5.14
C GLU A 100 3.15 6.13 -3.94
N ALA A 101 3.57 5.13 -3.16
CA ALA A 101 2.86 4.69 -1.97
C ALA A 101 2.71 5.82 -0.94
N LEU A 102 3.78 6.56 -0.66
CA LEU A 102 3.77 7.67 0.29
C LEU A 102 2.77 8.76 -0.11
N MET A 103 2.82 9.21 -1.35
CA MET A 103 1.92 10.27 -1.83
C MET A 103 0.46 9.79 -1.89
N ALA A 104 0.22 8.54 -2.31
CA ALA A 104 -1.10 7.93 -2.29
C ALA A 104 -1.67 7.85 -0.85
N PHE A 105 -0.86 7.46 0.13
CA PHE A 105 -1.32 7.38 1.52
C PHE A 105 -1.51 8.76 2.18
N ILE A 106 -0.73 9.78 1.80
CA ILE A 106 -1.02 11.18 2.17
C ILE A 106 -2.40 11.59 1.64
N CYS A 107 -2.73 11.23 0.39
CA CYS A 107 -4.06 11.45 -0.19
C CYS A 107 -5.19 10.68 0.52
N SER A 108 -4.85 9.58 1.20
CA SER A 108 -5.81 8.70 1.88
C SER A 108 -6.33 9.20 3.24
N SER A 109 -5.62 10.12 3.89
CA SER A 109 -5.94 10.51 5.28
C SER A 109 -7.37 11.08 5.37
N ASN A 110 -8.28 10.46 6.13
CA ASN A 110 -9.69 10.87 6.22
C ASN A 110 -10.38 11.04 4.84
N ASN A 111 -10.32 9.99 4.02
CA ASN A 111 -10.83 9.98 2.65
C ASN A 111 -11.45 8.61 2.30
N ASN A 112 -12.06 8.48 1.11
CA ASN A 112 -12.58 7.21 0.61
C ASN A 112 -11.83 6.74 -0.65
N ILE A 113 -11.87 5.42 -0.92
CA ILE A 113 -11.09 4.78 -1.98
C ILE A 113 -11.34 5.45 -3.35
N THR A 114 -12.60 5.68 -3.73
CA THR A 114 -12.95 6.29 -5.02
C THR A 114 -12.29 7.65 -5.22
N ARG A 115 -12.34 8.51 -4.20
CA ARG A 115 -11.71 9.85 -4.27
C ARG A 115 -10.20 9.76 -4.24
N ILE A 116 -9.62 8.84 -3.47
CA ILE A 116 -8.16 8.62 -3.43
C ILE A 116 -7.65 8.23 -4.81
N SER A 117 -8.30 7.25 -5.46
CA SER A 117 -7.92 6.81 -6.81
C SER A 117 -7.94 7.97 -7.81
N SER A 118 -8.99 8.79 -7.79
CA SER A 118 -9.07 9.99 -8.64
C SER A 118 -7.97 11.01 -8.33
N MET A 119 -7.60 11.19 -7.05
CA MET A 119 -6.51 12.10 -6.67
C MET A 119 -5.15 11.58 -7.18
N VAL A 120 -4.87 10.28 -7.05
CA VAL A 120 -3.64 9.67 -7.56
C VAL A 120 -3.57 9.79 -9.10
N GLU A 121 -4.67 9.51 -9.80
CA GLU A 121 -4.75 9.68 -11.25
C GLU A 121 -4.52 11.13 -11.70
N LYS A 122 -5.06 12.10 -10.96
CA LYS A 122 -4.78 13.54 -11.18
C LYS A 122 -3.31 13.88 -10.98
N LEU A 123 -2.63 13.31 -9.98
CA LEU A 123 -1.18 13.52 -9.82
C LEU A 123 -0.41 13.04 -11.05
N CYS A 124 -0.71 11.83 -11.52
CA CYS A 124 -0.07 11.25 -12.69
C CYS A 124 -0.34 12.05 -13.96
N THR A 125 -1.59 12.43 -14.21
CA THR A 125 -1.96 13.17 -15.43
C THR A 125 -1.44 14.62 -15.44
N MET A 126 -1.40 15.29 -14.29
CA MET A 126 -0.96 16.69 -14.20
C MET A 126 0.57 16.86 -14.16
N TYR A 127 1.29 15.92 -13.54
CA TYR A 127 2.72 16.09 -13.24
C TYR A 127 3.59 14.90 -13.66
N GLY A 128 2.98 13.78 -14.04
CA GLY A 128 3.67 12.56 -14.45
C GLY A 128 4.15 12.61 -15.90
N THR A 129 5.14 11.78 -16.20
CA THR A 129 5.67 11.64 -17.57
C THR A 129 4.75 10.73 -18.38
N LYS A 130 4.28 11.18 -19.55
CA LYS A 130 3.45 10.36 -20.45
C LYS A 130 4.21 9.11 -20.89
N ILE A 131 3.64 7.94 -20.64
CA ILE A 131 4.21 6.62 -20.97
C ILE A 131 3.69 6.13 -22.32
N PHE A 132 2.37 6.22 -22.52
CA PHE A 132 1.70 5.61 -23.67
C PHE A 132 0.43 6.37 -24.01
N GLU A 133 0.09 6.41 -25.28
CA GLU A 133 -1.19 6.90 -25.79
C GLU A 133 -1.73 5.88 -26.78
N GLY A 134 -2.92 5.34 -26.46
CA GLY A 134 -3.58 4.33 -27.27
C GLY A 134 -5.08 4.52 -27.31
N LYS A 135 -5.78 3.54 -27.87
CA LYS A 135 -7.25 3.57 -27.96
C LYS A 135 -7.93 3.57 -26.58
N GLU A 136 -7.29 3.00 -25.56
CA GLU A 136 -7.80 3.00 -24.18
C GLU A 136 -7.51 4.30 -23.41
N GLY A 137 -6.77 5.25 -24.00
CA GLY A 137 -6.44 6.53 -23.38
C GLY A 137 -4.94 6.79 -23.22
N SER A 138 -4.61 7.84 -22.47
CA SER A 138 -3.25 8.24 -22.14
C SER A 138 -2.84 7.72 -20.76
N PHE A 139 -1.69 7.06 -20.68
CA PHE A 139 -1.11 6.55 -19.44
C PHE A 139 0.12 7.38 -19.07
N TYR A 140 0.25 7.70 -17.79
CA TYR A 140 1.31 8.52 -17.24
C TYR A 140 2.02 7.77 -16.11
N ALA A 141 3.33 7.95 -16.01
CA ALA A 141 4.12 7.50 -14.87
C ALA A 141 3.72 8.29 -13.63
N PHE A 142 3.95 7.73 -12.45
CA PHE A 142 3.86 8.51 -11.22
C PHE A 142 4.90 9.65 -11.25
N PRO A 143 4.55 10.88 -10.85
CA PRO A 143 5.49 12.00 -10.88
C PRO A 143 6.64 11.82 -9.89
N THR A 144 7.82 12.28 -10.28
CA THR A 144 8.98 12.39 -9.38
C THR A 144 8.76 13.47 -8.31
N ALA A 145 9.50 13.38 -7.20
CA ALA A 145 9.48 14.42 -6.17
C ALA A 145 9.84 15.81 -6.74
N SER A 146 10.80 15.87 -7.67
CA SER A 146 11.19 17.11 -8.35
C SER A 146 10.07 17.69 -9.21
N GLN A 147 9.31 16.87 -9.94
CA GLN A 147 8.14 17.31 -10.71
C GLN A 147 7.04 17.88 -9.80
N MET A 148 6.86 17.30 -8.61
CA MET A 148 5.89 17.78 -7.62
C MET A 148 6.39 18.95 -6.77
N ASN A 149 7.67 19.33 -6.85
CA ASN A 149 8.27 20.43 -6.09
C ASN A 149 8.44 21.72 -6.94
N GLN A 150 7.63 21.88 -8.00
CA GLN A 150 7.64 23.08 -8.83
C GLN A 150 6.77 24.19 -8.21
N GLU A 151 7.07 25.44 -8.56
CA GLU A 151 6.30 26.59 -8.10
C GLU A 151 4.84 26.50 -8.56
N GLY A 152 3.91 26.87 -7.68
CA GLY A 152 2.47 26.85 -7.97
C GLY A 152 1.80 25.46 -7.90
N VAL A 153 2.54 24.37 -7.67
CA VAL A 153 1.95 23.02 -7.57
C VAL A 153 0.90 22.92 -6.47
N GLU A 154 1.15 23.48 -5.29
CA GLU A 154 0.15 23.48 -4.20
C GLU A 154 -1.16 24.15 -4.63
N VAL A 155 -1.09 25.32 -5.29
CA VAL A 155 -2.27 26.07 -5.73
C VAL A 155 -3.09 25.24 -6.72
N LYS A 156 -2.42 24.68 -7.74
CA LYS A 156 -3.05 23.81 -8.74
C LYS A 156 -3.66 22.55 -8.13
N LEU A 157 -3.02 21.96 -7.12
CA LEU A 157 -3.58 20.80 -6.40
C LEU A 157 -4.84 21.19 -5.59
N ARG A 158 -4.88 22.40 -5.00
CA ARG A 158 -6.09 22.90 -4.32
C ARG A 158 -7.24 23.06 -5.32
N GLU A 159 -6.98 23.68 -6.47
CA GLU A 159 -7.93 23.80 -7.57
C GLU A 159 -8.43 22.44 -8.08
N ALA A 160 -7.54 21.43 -8.12
CA ALA A 160 -7.86 20.06 -8.50
C ALA A 160 -8.64 19.25 -7.44
N GLY A 161 -8.95 19.85 -6.28
CA GLY A 161 -9.80 19.26 -5.24
C GLY A 161 -9.07 18.45 -4.17
N PHE A 162 -7.76 18.64 -3.99
CA PHE A 162 -6.98 17.96 -2.94
C PHE A 162 -7.29 18.50 -1.54
N GLY A 163 -7.85 19.71 -1.45
CA GLY A 163 -8.13 20.39 -0.19
C GLY A 163 -6.84 20.65 0.59
N TYR A 164 -6.87 20.42 1.92
CA TYR A 164 -5.70 20.63 2.77
C TYR A 164 -4.51 19.72 2.41
N ARG A 165 -4.76 18.57 1.76
CA ARG A 165 -3.70 17.60 1.37
C ARG A 165 -2.78 18.14 0.29
N ALA A 166 -3.21 19.15 -0.48
CA ALA A 166 -2.35 19.83 -1.44
C ALA A 166 -1.05 20.33 -0.79
N LYS A 167 -1.17 20.94 0.40
CA LYS A 167 -0.03 21.41 1.21
C LYS A 167 0.89 20.26 1.62
N TYR A 168 0.33 19.10 1.96
CA TYR A 168 1.09 17.93 2.41
C TYR A 168 1.83 17.24 1.27
N VAL A 169 1.18 17.08 0.12
CA VAL A 169 1.81 16.51 -1.09
C VAL A 169 2.98 17.40 -1.54
N HIS A 170 2.72 18.70 -1.74
CA HIS A 170 3.77 19.65 -2.16
C HIS A 170 4.88 19.79 -1.09
N GLY A 171 4.51 19.92 0.19
CA GLY A 171 5.47 20.01 1.28
C GLY A 171 6.36 18.76 1.41
N THR A 172 5.78 17.57 1.25
CA THR A 172 6.53 16.31 1.25
C THR A 172 7.46 16.23 0.04
N ALA A 173 6.99 16.58 -1.16
CA ALA A 173 7.82 16.62 -2.36
C ALA A 173 9.04 17.53 -2.20
N LYS A 174 8.87 18.68 -1.53
CA LYS A 174 9.95 19.61 -1.20
C LYS A 174 10.99 19.00 -0.24
N VAL A 175 10.54 18.33 0.83
CA VAL A 175 11.45 17.65 1.77
C VAL A 175 12.19 16.48 1.10
N LEU A 176 11.50 15.70 0.27
CA LEU A 176 12.14 14.59 -0.46
C LEU A 176 13.19 15.11 -1.46
N SER A 177 12.89 16.22 -2.14
CA SER A 177 13.84 16.86 -3.06
C SER A 177 15.11 17.34 -2.36
N SER A 178 15.03 17.75 -1.08
CA SER A 178 16.21 18.18 -0.31
C SER A 178 16.99 17.02 0.33
N ARG A 179 16.32 15.90 0.68
CA ARG A 179 16.98 14.70 1.23
C ARG A 179 17.66 13.84 0.15
N GLY A 180 17.31 14.04 -1.11
CA GLY A 180 17.85 13.31 -2.25
C GLY A 180 17.06 12.05 -2.61
N PRO A 181 17.19 11.56 -3.87
CA PRO A 181 16.31 10.54 -4.44
C PRO A 181 16.44 9.16 -3.79
N LEU A 182 17.56 8.87 -3.11
CA LEU A 182 17.81 7.57 -2.48
C LEU A 182 17.37 7.51 -1.01
N TRP A 183 17.03 8.65 -0.39
CA TRP A 183 16.69 8.66 1.04
C TRP A 183 15.47 7.78 1.34
N LEU A 184 14.35 7.98 0.62
CA LEU A 184 13.13 7.23 0.88
C LEU A 184 13.29 5.71 0.58
N PRO A 185 13.88 5.30 -0.57
CA PRO A 185 14.21 3.88 -0.80
C PRO A 185 15.15 3.29 0.24
N SER A 186 16.11 4.05 0.79
CA SER A 186 17.05 3.55 1.80
C SER A 186 16.38 3.07 3.09
N LEU A 187 15.17 3.57 3.39
CA LEU A 187 14.39 3.14 4.56
C LEU A 187 13.97 1.66 4.49
N ARG A 188 14.02 1.01 3.31
CA ARG A 188 13.90 -0.45 3.20
C ARG A 188 14.96 -1.18 4.02
N GLY A 189 16.19 -0.65 4.08
CA GLY A 189 17.27 -1.23 4.88
C GLY A 189 17.25 -0.85 6.36
N ALA A 190 16.43 0.12 6.77
CA ALA A 190 16.35 0.58 8.16
C ALA A 190 15.46 -0.32 9.03
N PRO A 191 15.65 -0.37 10.36
CA PRO A 191 14.69 -0.98 11.27
C PRO A 191 13.29 -0.34 11.16
N TYR A 192 12.22 -1.10 11.37
CA TYR A 192 10.83 -0.60 11.30
C TYR A 192 10.61 0.66 12.13
N THR A 193 11.05 0.66 13.39
CA THR A 193 10.85 1.79 14.31
C THR A 193 11.53 3.07 13.81
N GLU A 194 12.68 2.95 13.16
CA GLU A 194 13.41 4.09 12.60
C GLU A 194 12.78 4.58 11.31
N ALA A 195 12.40 3.68 10.40
CA ALA A 195 11.69 4.04 9.16
C ALA A 195 10.36 4.75 9.48
N HIS A 196 9.59 4.22 10.44
CA HIS A 196 8.32 4.79 10.88
C HIS A 196 8.51 6.20 11.47
N ARG A 197 9.46 6.36 12.39
CA ARG A 197 9.81 7.64 13.01
C ARG A 197 10.22 8.68 11.96
N GLN A 198 11.08 8.30 11.02
CA GLN A 198 11.55 9.18 9.95
C GLN A 198 10.42 9.59 8.99
N LEU A 199 9.50 8.68 8.65
CA LEU A 199 8.33 9.01 7.82
C LEU A 199 7.41 10.02 8.51
N MET A 200 7.22 9.90 9.83
CA MET A 200 6.37 10.83 10.60
C MET A 200 6.91 12.27 10.68
N GLU A 201 8.16 12.52 10.27
CA GLU A 201 8.70 13.88 10.12
C GLU A 201 8.15 14.59 8.88
N LEU A 202 7.54 13.85 7.94
CA LEU A 202 7.05 14.39 6.67
C LEU A 202 5.68 15.06 6.82
N PRO A 203 5.41 16.16 6.09
CA PRO A 203 4.12 16.85 6.14
C PRO A 203 2.93 15.94 5.81
N GLY A 204 1.97 15.85 6.73
CA GLY A 204 0.75 15.06 6.54
C GLY A 204 0.91 13.56 6.81
N VAL A 205 2.08 13.12 7.29
CA VAL A 205 2.33 11.72 7.64
C VAL A 205 2.19 11.51 9.14
N GLY A 206 1.04 10.97 9.56
CA GLY A 206 0.82 10.47 10.91
C GLY A 206 1.15 8.97 11.03
N ALA A 207 1.02 8.41 12.24
CA ALA A 207 1.33 7.00 12.53
C ALA A 207 0.72 6.02 11.52
N LYS A 208 -0.59 6.14 11.23
CA LYS A 208 -1.28 5.29 10.24
C LYS A 208 -0.67 5.39 8.85
N VAL A 209 -0.38 6.59 8.36
CA VAL A 209 0.22 6.78 7.03
C VAL A 209 1.62 6.18 7.00
N ALA A 210 2.42 6.41 8.05
CA ALA A 210 3.75 5.84 8.19
C ALA A 210 3.71 4.30 8.20
N ASP A 211 2.81 3.69 8.95
CA ASP A 211 2.62 2.24 8.98
C ASP A 211 2.17 1.69 7.62
N CYS A 212 1.27 2.37 6.90
CA CYS A 212 0.87 1.95 5.55
C CYS A 212 2.06 1.93 4.59
N VAL A 213 2.91 2.95 4.62
CA VAL A 213 4.11 3.03 3.76
C VAL A 213 5.16 2.01 4.19
N CYS A 214 5.35 1.82 5.50
CA CYS A 214 6.24 0.79 6.05
C CYS A 214 5.84 -0.61 5.54
N LEU A 215 4.56 -0.95 5.64
CA LEU A 215 4.02 -2.25 5.25
C LEU A 215 4.06 -2.48 3.74
N MET A 216 3.64 -1.49 2.95
CA MET A 216 3.36 -1.70 1.52
C MET A 216 4.48 -1.24 0.58
N ALA A 217 5.52 -0.58 1.09
CA ALA A 217 6.59 -0.08 0.23
C ALA A 217 8.00 -0.14 0.83
N LEU A 218 8.15 -0.30 2.15
CA LEU A 218 9.46 -0.32 2.83
C LEU A 218 9.84 -1.68 3.46
N ASP A 219 9.16 -2.75 3.05
CA ASP A 219 9.49 -4.13 3.45
C ASP A 219 9.39 -4.36 4.98
N LYS A 220 8.47 -3.67 5.68
CA LYS A 220 8.20 -3.85 7.12
C LYS A 220 6.92 -4.64 7.33
N SER A 221 7.00 -5.96 7.13
CA SER A 221 5.85 -6.86 7.20
C SER A 221 5.19 -6.89 8.60
N GLU A 222 5.90 -6.43 9.63
CA GLU A 222 5.42 -6.29 11.01
C GLU A 222 4.66 -4.98 11.28
N ALA A 223 4.64 -4.02 10.35
CA ALA A 223 3.93 -2.76 10.50
C ALA A 223 2.41 -2.96 10.45
N VAL A 224 1.68 -2.40 11.41
CA VAL A 224 0.23 -2.61 11.58
C VAL A 224 -0.49 -1.26 11.51
N PRO A 225 -0.99 -0.85 10.33
CA PRO A 225 -1.71 0.41 10.20
C PRO A 225 -3.07 0.35 10.90
N VAL A 226 -3.25 1.14 11.96
CA VAL A 226 -4.53 1.22 12.69
C VAL A 226 -5.33 2.44 12.23
N ASP A 227 -6.48 2.21 11.59
CA ASP A 227 -7.48 3.24 11.31
C ASP A 227 -8.77 2.99 12.10
N VAL A 228 -9.85 3.68 11.76
CA VAL A 228 -11.14 3.53 12.44
C VAL A 228 -11.75 2.13 12.25
N HIS A 229 -11.50 1.46 11.12
CA HIS A 229 -12.01 0.11 10.85
C HIS A 229 -11.22 -0.91 11.65
N VAL A 230 -9.88 -0.82 11.59
CA VAL A 230 -9.00 -1.68 12.39
C VAL A 230 -9.24 -1.48 13.87
N TRP A 231 -9.45 -0.24 14.33
CA TRP A 231 -9.86 0.07 15.70
C TRP A 231 -11.16 -0.64 16.09
N ARG A 232 -12.21 -0.52 15.29
CA ARG A 232 -13.51 -1.16 15.57
C ARG A 232 -13.38 -2.67 15.65
N MET A 233 -12.72 -3.27 14.67
CA MET A 233 -12.47 -4.72 14.65
C MET A 233 -11.62 -5.16 15.85
N ALA A 234 -10.52 -4.44 16.16
CA ALA A 234 -9.62 -4.75 17.26
C ALA A 234 -10.38 -4.70 18.60
N THR A 235 -11.12 -3.63 18.84
CA THR A 235 -11.92 -3.48 20.07
C THR A 235 -13.11 -4.45 20.12
N GLN A 236 -13.63 -4.90 18.99
CA GLN A 236 -14.70 -5.88 18.95
C GLN A 236 -14.20 -7.29 19.32
N HIS A 237 -13.08 -7.71 18.75
CA HIS A 237 -12.65 -9.11 18.77
C HIS A 237 -11.47 -9.42 19.70
N TYR A 238 -10.64 -8.42 20.03
CA TYR A 238 -9.34 -8.64 20.67
C TYR A 238 -9.17 -7.86 21.98
N LEU A 239 -9.52 -6.56 21.97
CA LEU A 239 -9.22 -5.61 23.05
C LEU A 239 -10.49 -4.87 23.50
N PRO A 240 -11.46 -5.55 24.14
CA PRO A 240 -12.76 -4.96 24.46
C PRO A 240 -12.70 -3.80 25.46
N HIS A 241 -11.68 -3.71 26.31
CA HIS A 241 -11.50 -2.61 27.26
C HIS A 241 -11.29 -1.26 26.56
N LEU A 242 -10.73 -1.28 25.34
CA LEU A 242 -10.51 -0.09 24.53
C LEU A 242 -11.81 0.51 23.97
N ARG A 243 -12.94 -0.22 23.97
CA ARG A 243 -14.25 0.31 23.51
C ARG A 243 -14.72 1.53 24.30
N SER A 244 -14.26 1.67 25.54
CA SER A 244 -14.61 2.80 26.41
C SER A 244 -13.98 4.13 25.96
N LEU A 245 -12.94 4.09 25.12
CA LEU A 245 -12.27 5.28 24.62
C LEU A 245 -13.11 5.96 23.53
N LYS A 246 -13.29 7.28 23.66
CA LYS A 246 -14.03 8.09 22.68
C LYS A 246 -13.32 8.18 21.33
N ASN A 247 -11.98 8.21 21.35
CA ASN A 247 -11.13 8.41 20.19
C ASN A 247 -9.91 7.48 20.25
N LEU A 248 -9.35 7.14 19.09
CA LEU A 248 -8.09 6.42 18.97
C LEU A 248 -6.93 7.28 19.47
N SER A 249 -6.43 7.00 20.68
CA SER A 249 -5.26 7.65 21.27
C SER A 249 -3.96 7.00 20.79
N ALA A 250 -2.81 7.68 20.93
CA ALA A 250 -1.51 7.11 20.59
C ALA A 250 -1.17 5.85 21.40
N VAL A 251 -1.59 5.79 22.67
CA VAL A 251 -1.42 4.61 23.53
C VAL A 251 -2.23 3.44 23.00
N ALA A 252 -3.51 3.67 22.68
CA ALA A 252 -4.40 2.63 22.18
C ALA A 252 -3.99 2.17 20.76
N TYR A 253 -3.48 3.09 19.93
CA TYR A 253 -2.87 2.78 18.64
C TYR A 253 -1.70 1.80 18.80
N LYS A 254 -0.77 2.12 19.71
CA LYS A 254 0.39 1.28 19.98
C LYS A 254 0.00 -0.09 20.52
N GLU A 255 -0.93 -0.13 21.46
CA GLU A 255 -1.43 -1.37 22.07
C GLU A 255 -2.05 -2.31 21.04
N ILE A 256 -2.85 -1.78 20.10
CA ILE A 256 -3.39 -2.60 18.99
C ILE A 256 -2.25 -3.13 18.13
N GLY A 257 -1.32 -2.27 17.71
CA GLY A 257 -0.19 -2.71 16.89
C GLY A 257 0.63 -3.81 17.57
N ASP A 258 0.91 -3.66 18.86
CA ASP A 258 1.66 -4.63 19.66
C ASP A 258 0.89 -5.95 19.78
N HIS A 259 -0.43 -5.90 20.06
CA HIS A 259 -1.26 -7.10 20.13
C HIS A 259 -1.22 -7.91 18.82
N PHE A 260 -1.31 -7.24 17.67
CA PHE A 260 -1.24 -7.91 16.37
C PHE A 260 0.16 -8.49 16.11
N ARG A 261 1.23 -7.80 16.48
CA ARG A 261 2.61 -8.30 16.35
C ARG A 261 2.88 -9.51 17.25
N GLU A 262 2.42 -9.48 18.49
CA GLU A 262 2.53 -10.59 19.43
C GLU A 262 1.79 -11.83 18.92
N ARG A 263 0.62 -11.64 18.31
CA ARG A 263 -0.23 -12.73 17.83
C ARG A 263 0.21 -13.30 16.47
N PHE A 264 0.54 -12.45 15.50
CA PHE A 264 0.77 -12.86 14.11
C PHE A 264 2.26 -12.83 13.69
N GLY A 265 3.16 -12.44 14.58
CA GLY A 265 4.60 -12.49 14.38
C GLY A 265 5.11 -11.47 13.36
N CYS A 266 6.18 -11.84 12.64
CA CYS A 266 6.90 -10.95 11.73
C CYS A 266 6.10 -10.49 10.50
N TYR A 267 4.97 -11.14 10.20
CA TYR A 267 4.06 -10.76 9.11
C TYR A 267 2.71 -10.24 9.62
N ALA A 268 2.67 -9.65 10.83
CA ALA A 268 1.43 -9.16 11.42
C ALA A 268 0.67 -8.14 10.55
N GLY A 269 1.36 -7.30 9.79
CA GLY A 269 0.73 -6.37 8.86
C GLY A 269 0.01 -7.05 7.70
N TRP A 270 0.53 -8.20 7.25
CA TRP A 270 -0.12 -9.01 6.22
C TRP A 270 -1.39 -9.67 6.78
N ALA A 271 -1.30 -10.29 7.96
CA ALA A 271 -2.47 -10.86 8.63
C ALA A 271 -3.56 -9.80 8.88
N GLN A 272 -3.17 -8.61 9.35
CA GLN A 272 -4.07 -7.48 9.53
C GLN A 272 -4.71 -7.05 8.20
N SER A 273 -3.99 -7.07 7.07
CA SER A 273 -4.53 -6.73 5.76
C SER A 273 -5.64 -7.68 5.29
N VAL A 274 -5.52 -8.98 5.59
CA VAL A 274 -6.59 -9.96 5.33
C VAL A 274 -7.84 -9.63 6.16
N LEU A 275 -7.65 -9.41 7.47
CA LEU A 275 -8.73 -9.09 8.40
C LEU A 275 -9.44 -7.77 8.04
N PHE A 276 -8.66 -6.75 7.67
CA PHE A 276 -9.19 -5.46 7.20
C PHE A 276 -10.00 -5.61 5.91
N THR A 277 -9.53 -6.44 4.96
CA THR A 277 -10.26 -6.71 3.71
C THR A 277 -11.62 -7.36 3.98
N SER A 278 -11.71 -8.24 4.98
CA SER A 278 -12.98 -8.80 5.43
C SER A 278 -13.95 -7.73 5.94
N ASP A 279 -13.47 -6.86 6.83
CA ASP A 279 -14.29 -5.79 7.41
C ASP A 279 -14.88 -4.88 6.32
N LEU A 280 -14.05 -4.47 5.34
CA LEU A 280 -14.49 -3.67 4.20
C LEU A 280 -15.60 -4.37 3.39
N ARG A 281 -15.45 -5.66 3.07
CA ARG A 281 -16.47 -6.42 2.32
C ARG A 281 -17.79 -6.54 3.08
N ARG A 282 -17.72 -6.75 4.40
CA ARG A 282 -18.93 -6.82 5.26
C ARG A 282 -19.65 -5.49 5.30
N HIS A 283 -18.91 -4.38 5.36
CA HIS A 283 -19.48 -3.03 5.32
C HIS A 283 -20.12 -2.70 3.96
N THR A 284 -19.50 -3.09 2.85
CA THR A 284 -20.10 -2.91 1.51
C THR A 284 -21.41 -3.71 1.37
N LYS A 285 -21.44 -4.97 1.81
CA LYS A 285 -22.66 -5.82 1.77
C LYS A 285 -23.76 -5.32 2.72
N ALA A 286 -23.39 -4.86 3.92
CA ALA A 286 -24.36 -4.31 4.86
C ALA A 286 -25.00 -3.01 4.35
N ASN A 287 -24.23 -2.19 3.63
CA ASN A 287 -24.76 -0.96 3.01
C ASN A 287 -25.61 -1.26 1.77
N SER A 288 -25.31 -2.31 0.99
CA SER A 288 -26.17 -2.70 -0.14
C SER A 288 -27.52 -3.23 0.35
N HIS A 289 -27.53 -4.07 1.39
CA HIS A 289 -28.79 -4.57 1.98
C HIS A 289 -29.61 -3.48 2.68
N ARG A 290 -28.97 -2.49 3.33
CA ARG A 290 -29.68 -1.33 3.87
C ARG A 290 -30.32 -0.43 2.80
N CYS A 291 -29.76 -0.39 1.59
CA CYS A 291 -30.39 0.30 0.46
C CYS A 291 -31.59 -0.50 -0.08
N GLU A 292 -31.48 -1.82 -0.19
CA GLU A 292 -32.57 -2.71 -0.61
C GLU A 292 -33.74 -2.69 0.39
N ASP A 293 -33.47 -2.78 1.70
CA ASP A 293 -34.49 -2.71 2.76
C ASP A 293 -35.19 -1.33 2.84
N SER A 294 -34.57 -0.29 2.29
CA SER A 294 -35.16 1.07 2.23
C SER A 294 -36.06 1.31 1.02
N GLU A 295 -35.97 0.47 -0.02
CA GLU A 295 -36.88 0.49 -1.17
C GLU A 295 -38.12 -0.39 -0.97
N GLU A 296 -38.08 -1.41 -0.09
CA GLU A 296 -39.22 -2.30 0.17
C GLU A 296 -40.29 -1.74 1.15
N LEU A 297 -40.08 -0.57 1.76
CA LEU A 297 -41.01 0.00 2.77
C LEU A 297 -41.89 1.17 2.28
N LYS A 298 -42.05 1.35 0.96
CA LYS A 298 -43.02 2.28 0.38
C LYS A 298 -44.03 1.61 -0.57
N VAL A 299 -44.67 0.53 -0.12
CA VAL A 299 -46.00 0.16 -0.63
C VAL A 299 -46.85 -0.38 0.53
N ALA A 300 -47.65 0.50 1.15
CA ALA A 300 -48.92 0.13 1.77
C ALA A 300 -49.71 1.38 2.19
N SER A 301 -50.95 1.43 1.71
CA SER A 301 -52.07 2.39 1.95
C SER A 301 -52.09 3.63 1.06
#